data_AF-A0A8H6S0Q9-F1
#
_entry.id   AF-A0A8H6S0Q9-F1
#
_cell.length_a   1.000
_cell.length_b   1.000
_cell.length_c   1.000
_cell.angle_alpha   90.00
_cell.angle_beta   90.00
_cell.angle_gamma   90.00
#
_symmetry.space_group_name_H-M   'P 1'
#
loop_
_entity.id
_entity.type
_entity.pdbx_description
1 polymer ?
#
loop_
_entity_poly.entity_id
_entity_poly.type
_entity_poly.pdbx_seq_one_letter_code
_entity_poly.pdbx_strand_id
1 'polypeptide(L)'
;MESDLEQLRAHIRATGFNSPVANATISAYIRAHILEHPNKLFTTRAPPLDIILFAINNIFVGRVPPPIDSIPDLLDLLTSAEFYRKIALEKANEALKLHLKYKDTSPTRTRLTDEEEQQLRGHGERDENLRSIYLELYHQFATYHMYELWTCHPPRPADMIARFCEYYPETPWLHPHTEALAHRLFCHDLSPAERAECRQRGLDMCKFMTDSSEWAQKNYPGVLKSLVYQKPEFRAEMPCEVDQLRPSLDYYTNTVEAMVNELQDMFQSDPPSPTMNKRKGQQQVLTRG
;
A
#
# COMPACT_ATOMS: atom_id res chain seq x y z
N MET A 1 -17.65 15.61 2.70
CA MET A 1 -16.62 15.12 1.75
C MET A 1 -15.35 15.95 1.80
N GLU A 2 -15.30 17.15 1.23
CA GLU A 2 -14.14 18.07 1.41
C GLU A 2 -13.90 18.36 2.90
N SER A 3 -15.00 18.51 3.65
CA SER A 3 -15.05 18.67 5.10
C SER A 3 -14.39 17.52 5.89
N ASP A 4 -14.44 16.27 5.42
CA ASP A 4 -13.97 15.11 6.20
C ASP A 4 -12.45 14.93 6.03
N LEU A 5 -11.95 15.14 4.81
CA LEU A 5 -10.51 15.20 4.53
C LEU A 5 -9.86 16.44 5.14
N GLU A 6 -10.55 17.59 5.17
CA GLU A 6 -10.08 18.78 5.88
C GLU A 6 -10.03 18.54 7.39
N GLN A 7 -11.02 17.89 7.98
CA GLN A 7 -11.00 17.51 9.39
C GLN A 7 -9.87 16.53 9.70
N LEU A 8 -9.62 15.54 8.84
CA LEU A 8 -8.50 14.60 8.99
C LEU A 8 -7.15 15.34 8.92
N ARG A 9 -6.97 16.23 7.92
CA ARG A 9 -5.78 17.07 7.77
C ARG A 9 -5.60 18.02 8.95
N ALA A 10 -6.67 18.62 9.45
CA ALA A 10 -6.65 19.51 10.62
C ALA A 10 -6.31 18.75 11.90
N HIS A 11 -6.86 17.55 12.08
CA HIS A 11 -6.55 16.67 13.21
C HIS A 11 -5.08 16.25 13.18
N ILE A 12 -4.60 15.79 12.04
CA ILE A 12 -3.20 15.45 11.78
C ILE A 12 -2.25 16.62 12.08
N ARG A 13 -2.60 17.84 11.65
CA ARG A 13 -1.83 19.05 11.97
C ARG A 13 -1.84 19.38 13.47
N ALA A 14 -2.93 19.10 14.17
CA ALA A 14 -3.12 19.44 15.58
C ALA A 14 -2.48 18.44 16.55
N THR A 15 -2.59 17.14 16.28
CA THR A 15 -2.09 16.08 17.17
C THR A 15 -0.67 15.63 16.80
N GLY A 16 -0.16 16.11 15.67
CA GLY A 16 0.86 15.37 14.95
C GLY A 16 0.29 14.04 14.45
N PHE A 17 0.99 13.41 13.53
CA PHE A 17 0.47 12.20 12.95
C PHE A 17 0.66 10.94 13.87
N ASN A 18 1.33 11.03 15.04
CA ASN A 18 1.64 9.90 15.95
C ASN A 18 0.43 9.28 16.71
N SER A 19 -0.80 9.51 16.26
CA SER A 19 -2.01 9.08 16.97
C SER A 19 -2.51 7.72 16.46
N PRO A 20 -2.68 6.71 17.33
CA PRO A 20 -3.35 5.45 16.97
C PRO A 20 -4.76 5.67 16.39
N VAL A 21 -5.42 6.74 16.82
CA VAL A 21 -6.74 7.15 16.30
C VAL A 21 -6.65 7.61 14.84
N ALA A 22 -5.58 8.31 14.47
CA ALA A 22 -5.38 8.73 13.08
C ALA A 22 -5.17 7.53 12.15
N ASN A 23 -4.37 6.54 12.55
CA ASN A 23 -4.16 5.32 11.78
C ASN A 23 -5.47 4.52 11.59
N ALA A 24 -6.24 4.33 12.67
CA ALA A 24 -7.54 3.66 12.59
C ALA A 24 -8.54 4.42 11.70
N THR A 25 -8.50 5.76 11.73
CA THR A 25 -9.37 6.61 10.90
C THR A 25 -8.99 6.51 9.42
N ILE A 26 -7.70 6.49 9.10
CA ILE A 26 -7.20 6.30 7.72
C ILE A 26 -7.63 4.93 7.19
N SER A 27 -7.44 3.86 7.97
CA SER A 27 -7.85 2.51 7.58
C SER A 27 -9.37 2.38 7.41
N ALA A 28 -10.16 2.98 8.32
CA ALA A 28 -11.61 3.02 8.20
C ALA A 28 -12.06 3.76 6.92
N TYR A 29 -11.39 4.87 6.61
CA TYR A 29 -11.66 5.66 5.41
C TYR A 29 -11.31 4.89 4.12
N ILE A 30 -10.17 4.18 4.10
CA ILE A 30 -9.81 3.27 2.99
C ILE A 30 -10.90 2.21 2.80
N ARG A 31 -11.36 1.56 3.87
CA ARG A 31 -12.41 0.54 3.76
C ARG A 31 -13.74 1.11 3.24
N ALA A 32 -14.20 2.21 3.80
CA ALA A 32 -15.50 2.78 3.46
C ALA A 32 -15.57 3.41 2.07
N HIS A 33 -14.44 3.86 1.50
CA HIS A 33 -14.46 4.69 0.30
C HIS A 33 -13.66 4.18 -0.88
N ILE A 34 -12.77 3.21 -0.65
CA ILE A 34 -11.96 2.59 -1.70
C ILE A 34 -12.45 1.16 -1.97
N LEU A 35 -12.62 0.34 -0.92
CA LEU A 35 -13.01 -1.07 -1.07
C LEU A 35 -14.45 -1.28 -1.55
N GLU A 36 -15.40 -0.42 -1.15
CA GLU A 36 -16.80 -0.55 -1.59
C GLU A 36 -17.00 -0.19 -3.08
N HIS A 37 -16.06 0.56 -3.69
CA HIS A 37 -16.20 1.13 -5.04
C HIS A 37 -14.87 1.22 -5.82
N PRO A 38 -14.23 0.08 -6.14
CA PRO A 38 -12.85 0.02 -6.65
C PRO A 38 -12.64 0.65 -8.05
N ASN A 39 -13.68 0.79 -8.89
CA ASN A 39 -13.45 0.97 -10.34
C ASN A 39 -13.21 2.41 -10.84
N LYS A 40 -13.37 3.48 -10.04
CA LYS A 40 -13.06 4.87 -10.50
C LYS A 40 -12.65 5.87 -9.41
N LEU A 41 -12.58 5.47 -8.13
CA LEU A 41 -12.54 6.42 -7.02
C LEU A 41 -11.18 6.59 -6.35
N PHE A 42 -10.17 5.76 -6.66
CA PHE A 42 -8.87 5.86 -5.98
C PHE A 42 -8.23 7.25 -6.16
N THR A 43 -8.33 7.84 -7.36
CA THR A 43 -7.77 9.19 -7.63
C THR A 43 -8.54 10.35 -7.01
N THR A 44 -9.81 10.16 -6.63
CA THR A 44 -10.66 11.23 -6.06
C THR A 44 -10.91 11.06 -4.56
N ARG A 45 -10.70 9.85 -4.03
CA ARG A 45 -11.02 9.51 -2.64
C ARG A 45 -9.87 8.87 -1.88
N ALA A 46 -8.71 8.53 -2.45
CA ALA A 46 -7.62 8.01 -1.64
C ALA A 46 -6.96 9.11 -0.78
N PRO A 47 -6.54 8.79 0.46
CA PRO A 47 -5.69 9.69 1.23
C PRO A 47 -4.38 9.97 0.46
N PRO A 48 -3.85 11.21 0.52
CA PRO A 48 -2.53 11.54 -0.02
C PRO A 48 -1.42 10.55 0.39
N LEU A 49 -0.45 10.32 -0.51
CA LEU A 49 0.61 9.32 -0.31
C LEU A 49 1.43 9.58 0.96
N ASP A 50 1.78 10.83 1.25
CA ASP A 50 2.51 11.23 2.45
C ASP A 50 1.80 10.77 3.74
N ILE A 51 0.46 10.82 3.75
CA ILE A 51 -0.35 10.33 4.88
C ILE A 51 -0.27 8.80 4.99
N ILE A 52 -0.31 8.08 3.86
CA ILE A 52 -0.20 6.61 3.83
C ILE A 52 1.19 6.17 4.33
N LEU A 53 2.25 6.77 3.80
CA LEU A 53 3.63 6.44 4.17
C LEU A 53 3.90 6.76 5.65
N PHE A 54 3.35 7.86 6.13
CA PHE A 54 3.39 8.18 7.55
C PHE A 54 2.71 7.07 8.39
N ALA A 55 1.50 6.65 8.02
CA ALA A 55 0.75 5.63 8.77
C ALA A 55 1.50 4.29 8.79
N ILE A 56 2.08 3.88 7.65
CA ILE A 56 2.97 2.72 7.55
C ILE A 56 4.10 2.86 8.57
N ASN A 57 4.83 3.99 8.54
CA ASN A 57 5.94 4.21 9.48
C ASN A 57 5.51 4.14 10.95
N ASN A 58 4.29 4.58 11.27
CA ASN A 58 3.80 4.62 12.65
C ASN A 58 3.43 3.28 13.24
N ILE A 59 3.06 2.33 12.38
CA ILE A 59 2.86 0.94 12.81
C ILE A 59 4.17 0.34 13.38
N PHE A 60 5.32 0.85 12.95
CA PHE A 60 6.65 0.38 13.37
C PHE A 60 7.35 1.26 14.41
N VAL A 61 6.75 2.38 14.87
CA VAL A 61 7.43 3.31 15.80
C VAL A 61 7.83 2.59 17.09
N GLY A 62 9.12 2.27 17.18
CA GLY A 62 9.76 1.59 18.31
C GLY A 62 9.49 0.09 18.44
N ARG A 63 8.91 -0.57 17.42
CA ARG A 63 8.55 -2.00 17.48
C ARG A 63 8.85 -2.69 16.15
N VAL A 64 9.86 -3.56 16.18
CA VAL A 64 10.12 -4.57 15.15
C VAL A 64 10.14 -5.90 15.90
N PRO A 65 9.19 -6.80 15.62
CA PRO A 65 8.12 -6.71 14.63
C PRO A 65 6.94 -5.78 14.98
N PRO A 66 6.07 -5.44 14.01
CA PRO A 66 4.89 -4.62 14.27
C PRO A 66 3.85 -5.35 15.13
N PRO A 67 2.96 -4.63 15.83
CA PRO A 67 1.87 -5.24 16.59
C PRO A 67 0.97 -6.10 15.71
N ILE A 68 0.63 -7.31 16.17
CA ILE A 68 -0.14 -8.30 15.42
C ILE A 68 -1.44 -7.74 14.83
N ASP A 69 -2.21 -7.00 15.65
CA ASP A 69 -3.51 -6.46 15.25
C ASP A 69 -3.41 -5.34 14.21
N SER A 70 -2.21 -4.75 14.03
CA SER A 70 -1.96 -3.70 13.05
C SER A 70 -1.56 -4.26 11.67
N ILE A 71 -1.22 -5.55 11.57
CA ILE A 71 -0.74 -6.14 10.31
C ILE A 71 -1.79 -6.06 9.19
N PRO A 72 -3.09 -6.34 9.41
CA PRO A 72 -4.07 -6.21 8.34
C PRO A 72 -4.17 -4.79 7.78
N ASP A 73 -4.11 -3.78 8.65
CA ASP A 73 -4.14 -2.37 8.23
C ASP A 73 -2.83 -1.99 7.53
N LEU A 74 -1.68 -2.50 7.98
CA LEU A 74 -0.40 -2.35 7.28
C LEU A 74 -0.46 -2.88 5.84
N LEU A 75 -1.05 -4.05 5.64
CA LEU A 75 -1.20 -4.65 4.31
C LEU A 75 -2.09 -3.78 3.40
N ASP A 76 -3.21 -3.26 3.92
CA ASP A 76 -4.06 -2.34 3.15
C ASP A 76 -3.34 -1.03 2.80
N LEU A 77 -2.56 -0.47 3.74
CA LEU A 77 -1.75 0.73 3.50
C LEU A 77 -0.64 0.47 2.48
N LEU A 78 0.03 -0.68 2.55
CA LEU A 78 1.05 -1.09 1.60
C LEU A 78 0.44 -1.25 0.20
N THR A 79 -0.71 -1.91 0.07
CA THR A 79 -1.44 -1.96 -1.22
C THR A 79 -1.86 -0.58 -1.69
N SER A 80 -2.21 0.34 -0.77
CA SER A 80 -2.52 1.72 -1.15
C SER A 80 -1.32 2.43 -1.75
N ALA A 81 -0.12 2.24 -1.21
CA ALA A 81 1.13 2.72 -1.79
C ALA A 81 1.40 2.09 -3.17
N GLU A 82 1.13 0.79 -3.35
CA GLU A 82 1.24 0.12 -4.65
C GLU A 82 0.33 0.75 -5.71
N PHE A 83 -0.90 1.14 -5.35
CA PHE A 83 -1.76 1.87 -6.29
C PHE A 83 -1.15 3.20 -6.73
N TYR A 84 -0.53 3.95 -5.81
CA TYR A 84 0.18 5.19 -6.16
C TYR A 84 1.36 4.92 -7.10
N ARG A 85 2.14 3.87 -6.85
CA ARG A 85 3.24 3.44 -7.73
C ARG A 85 2.74 3.12 -9.14
N LYS A 86 1.64 2.37 -9.26
CA LYS A 86 1.03 2.04 -10.55
C LYS A 86 0.55 3.28 -11.30
N ILE A 87 -0.13 4.20 -10.61
CA ILE A 87 -0.58 5.47 -11.21
C ILE A 87 0.62 6.29 -11.68
N ALA A 88 1.68 6.36 -10.89
CA ALA A 88 2.92 7.04 -11.26
C ALA A 88 3.51 6.43 -12.54
N LEU A 89 3.63 5.11 -12.60
CA LEU A 89 4.14 4.40 -13.77
C LEU A 89 3.26 4.59 -15.01
N GLU A 90 1.93 4.54 -14.87
CA GLU A 90 1.00 4.79 -15.96
C GLU A 90 1.19 6.21 -16.53
N LYS A 91 1.27 7.22 -15.67
CA LYS A 91 1.53 8.61 -16.08
C LYS A 91 2.89 8.78 -16.75
N ALA A 92 3.93 8.15 -16.22
CA ALA A 92 5.26 8.16 -16.82
C ALA A 92 5.23 7.57 -18.24
N ASN A 93 4.57 6.42 -18.41
CA ASN A 93 4.41 5.77 -19.70
C ASN A 93 3.58 6.60 -20.69
N GLU A 94 2.52 7.27 -20.22
CA GLU A 94 1.74 8.20 -21.05
C GLU A 94 2.56 9.40 -21.51
N ALA A 95 3.32 10.02 -20.60
CA ALA A 95 4.20 11.14 -20.93
C ALA A 95 5.27 10.75 -21.94
N LEU A 96 5.90 9.57 -21.79
CA LEU A 96 6.85 9.04 -22.77
C LEU A 96 6.21 8.78 -24.14
N LYS A 97 5.00 8.21 -24.18
CA LYS A 97 4.26 7.99 -25.44
C LYS A 97 3.94 9.31 -26.14
N LEU A 98 3.49 10.32 -25.39
CA LEU A 98 3.21 11.65 -25.92
C LEU A 98 4.49 12.32 -26.42
N HIS A 99 5.58 12.24 -25.66
CA HIS A 99 6.88 12.75 -26.07
C HIS A 99 7.29 12.13 -27.43
N LEU A 100 7.31 10.79 -27.54
CA LEU A 100 7.66 10.10 -28.78
C LEU A 100 6.78 10.48 -29.97
N LYS A 101 5.48 10.70 -29.74
CA LYS A 101 4.53 11.07 -30.80
C LYS A 101 4.75 12.50 -31.32
N TYR A 102 5.15 13.43 -30.46
CA TYR A 102 5.21 14.86 -30.77
C TYR A 102 6.63 15.44 -30.83
N LYS A 103 7.68 14.64 -30.55
CA LYS A 103 9.09 15.07 -30.53
C LYS A 103 9.52 15.79 -31.81
N ASP A 104 9.00 15.35 -32.95
CA ASP A 104 9.38 15.87 -34.28
C ASP A 104 8.38 16.90 -34.84
N THR A 105 7.23 17.12 -34.19
CA THR A 105 6.12 17.92 -34.74
C THR A 105 5.69 19.10 -33.88
N SER A 106 6.07 19.15 -32.59
CA SER A 106 5.67 20.23 -31.68
C SER A 106 6.90 20.89 -31.05
N PRO A 107 7.18 22.18 -31.35
CA PRO A 107 8.40 22.83 -30.89
C PRO A 107 8.43 23.23 -29.41
N THR A 108 7.32 23.21 -28.65
CA THR A 108 7.32 23.92 -27.34
C THR A 108 6.42 23.42 -26.21
N ARG A 109 5.42 22.54 -26.42
CA ARG A 109 4.45 22.22 -25.34
C ARG A 109 4.38 20.78 -24.86
N THR A 110 5.02 19.84 -25.56
CA THR A 110 4.88 18.41 -25.27
C THR A 110 6.22 17.67 -25.22
N ARG A 111 7.32 18.42 -25.21
CA ARG A 111 8.67 17.87 -25.31
C ARG A 111 9.32 17.86 -23.94
N LEU A 112 9.39 16.68 -23.33
CA LEU A 112 10.28 16.37 -22.22
C LEU A 112 11.74 16.74 -22.57
N THR A 113 12.48 17.19 -21.58
CA THR A 113 13.95 17.28 -21.60
C THR A 113 14.57 15.88 -21.61
N ASP A 114 15.85 15.78 -21.98
CA ASP A 114 16.56 14.50 -21.99
C ASP A 114 16.65 13.90 -20.57
N GLU A 115 16.77 14.75 -19.54
CA GLU A 115 16.78 14.35 -18.13
C GLU A 115 15.42 13.79 -17.69
N GLU A 116 14.33 14.47 -18.02
CA GLU A 116 12.96 13.99 -17.75
C GLU A 116 12.67 12.68 -18.50
N GLU A 117 13.07 12.57 -19.77
CA GLU A 117 12.91 11.33 -20.55
C GLU A 117 13.65 10.16 -19.88
N GLN A 118 14.90 10.38 -19.44
CA GLN A 118 15.70 9.37 -18.76
C GLN A 118 15.09 8.96 -17.41
N GLN A 119 14.61 9.92 -16.62
CA GLN A 119 13.95 9.66 -15.33
C GLN A 119 12.71 8.78 -15.52
N LEU A 120 11.82 9.15 -16.45
CA LEU A 120 10.59 8.38 -16.71
C LEU A 120 10.88 6.97 -17.24
N ARG A 121 11.93 6.79 -18.06
CA ARG A 121 12.38 5.45 -18.50
C ARG A 121 12.85 4.61 -17.32
N GLY A 122 13.58 5.23 -16.39
CA GLY A 122 14.04 4.58 -15.16
C GLY A 122 12.88 4.07 -14.28
N HIS A 123 11.69 4.66 -14.34
CA HIS A 123 10.51 4.11 -13.66
C HIS A 123 10.06 2.78 -14.27
N GLY A 124 10.03 2.69 -15.60
CA GLY A 124 9.68 1.44 -16.30
C GLY A 124 10.69 0.33 -16.08
N GLU A 125 11.98 0.65 -16.07
CA GLU A 125 13.07 -0.31 -15.81
C GLU A 125 13.00 -0.94 -14.41
N ARG A 126 12.42 -0.24 -13.43
CA ARG A 126 12.31 -0.70 -12.05
C ARG A 126 10.97 -1.37 -11.74
N ASP A 127 10.00 -1.36 -12.65
CA ASP A 127 8.61 -1.79 -12.40
C ASP A 127 8.54 -3.23 -11.88
N GLU A 128 9.09 -4.19 -12.63
CA GLU A 128 9.04 -5.61 -12.27
C GLU A 128 9.70 -5.89 -10.92
N ASN A 129 10.85 -5.25 -10.64
CA ASN A 129 11.56 -5.40 -9.38
C ASN A 129 10.76 -4.82 -8.21
N LEU A 130 10.19 -3.62 -8.36
CA LEU A 130 9.35 -3.01 -7.32
C LEU A 130 8.08 -3.82 -7.07
N ARG A 131 7.47 -4.37 -8.13
CA ARG A 131 6.31 -5.25 -8.01
C ARG A 131 6.67 -6.52 -7.24
N SER A 132 7.82 -7.13 -7.54
CA SER A 132 8.30 -8.31 -6.81
C SER A 132 8.53 -8.01 -5.33
N ILE A 133 9.17 -6.87 -4.99
CA ILE A 133 9.38 -6.46 -3.60
C ILE A 133 8.05 -6.25 -2.87
N TYR A 134 7.08 -5.60 -3.50
CA TYR A 134 5.74 -5.42 -2.94
C TYR A 134 5.06 -6.75 -2.60
N LEU A 135 5.05 -7.69 -3.55
CA LEU A 135 4.42 -9.00 -3.38
C LEU A 135 5.10 -9.79 -2.24
N GLU A 136 6.43 -9.77 -2.19
CA GLU A 136 7.18 -10.44 -1.13
C GLU A 136 6.89 -9.82 0.25
N LEU A 137 6.87 -8.48 0.35
CA LEU A 137 6.48 -7.79 1.59
C LEU A 137 5.07 -8.20 2.04
N TYR A 138 4.10 -8.21 1.12
CA TYR A 138 2.74 -8.64 1.41
C TYR A 138 2.70 -10.08 1.94
N HIS A 139 3.36 -11.01 1.25
CA HIS A 139 3.38 -12.42 1.62
C HIS A 139 4.06 -12.67 2.97
N GLN A 140 5.16 -11.99 3.24
CA GLN A 140 5.90 -12.15 4.49
C GLN A 140 5.11 -11.60 5.68
N PHE A 141 4.50 -10.42 5.55
CA PHE A 141 3.63 -9.88 6.60
C PHE A 141 2.37 -10.72 6.82
N ALA A 142 1.73 -11.22 5.74
CA ALA A 142 0.59 -12.11 5.85
C ALA A 142 0.96 -13.43 6.57
N THR A 143 2.10 -14.03 6.20
CA THR A 143 2.62 -15.25 6.83
C THR A 143 2.93 -15.02 8.31
N TYR A 144 3.63 -13.94 8.62
CA TYR A 144 3.93 -13.55 10.01
C TYR A 144 2.66 -13.35 10.84
N HIS A 145 1.65 -12.67 10.29
CA HIS A 145 0.38 -12.47 10.98
C HIS A 145 -0.29 -13.80 11.31
N MET A 146 -0.39 -14.71 10.36
CA MET A 146 -1.00 -16.02 10.59
C MET A 146 -0.20 -16.86 11.59
N TYR A 147 1.14 -16.82 11.50
CA TYR A 147 2.04 -17.46 12.45
C TYR A 147 1.80 -16.97 13.89
N GLU A 148 1.72 -15.66 14.08
CA GLU A 148 1.47 -15.08 15.40
C GLU A 148 0.06 -15.40 15.89
N LEU A 149 -0.97 -15.36 15.04
CA LEU A 149 -2.33 -15.77 15.45
C LEU A 149 -2.38 -17.25 15.88
N TRP A 150 -1.55 -18.10 15.26
CA TRP A 150 -1.42 -19.51 15.61
C TRP A 150 -0.66 -19.74 16.92
N THR A 151 0.34 -18.92 17.22
CA THR A 151 1.30 -19.13 18.32
C THR A 151 1.14 -18.16 19.51
N CYS A 152 0.24 -17.18 19.41
CA CYS A 152 -0.03 -16.20 20.46
C CYS A 152 -0.71 -16.80 21.70
N HIS A 153 -0.73 -16.02 22.80
CA HIS A 153 -1.43 -16.37 24.03
C HIS A 153 -2.52 -15.33 24.36
N PRO A 154 -3.81 -15.73 24.45
CA PRO A 154 -4.35 -17.04 24.07
C PRO A 154 -4.31 -17.23 22.53
N PRO A 155 -4.22 -18.48 22.01
CA PRO A 155 -4.26 -18.71 20.56
C PRO A 155 -5.55 -18.24 19.93
N ARG A 156 -5.46 -17.76 18.68
CA ARG A 156 -6.57 -17.17 17.93
C ARG A 156 -6.84 -17.93 16.61
N PRO A 157 -7.13 -19.26 16.66
CA PRO A 157 -7.28 -20.07 15.45
C PRO A 157 -8.47 -19.65 14.57
N ALA A 158 -9.57 -19.15 15.17
CA ALA A 158 -10.71 -18.63 14.41
C ALA A 158 -10.32 -17.39 13.60
N ASP A 159 -9.60 -16.45 14.22
CA ASP A 159 -9.11 -15.25 13.53
C ASP A 159 -8.07 -15.62 12.47
N MET A 160 -7.21 -16.60 12.73
CA MET A 160 -6.25 -17.10 11.76
C MET A 160 -6.98 -17.64 10.51
N ILE A 161 -8.01 -18.47 10.67
CA ILE A 161 -8.80 -18.99 9.55
C ILE A 161 -9.48 -17.85 8.78
N ALA A 162 -10.06 -16.86 9.49
CA ALA A 162 -10.66 -15.71 8.84
C ALA A 162 -9.63 -14.93 8.01
N ARG A 163 -8.45 -14.66 8.56
CA ARG A 163 -7.35 -13.97 7.85
C ARG A 163 -6.78 -14.80 6.71
N PHE A 164 -6.69 -16.12 6.87
CA PHE A 164 -6.27 -17.01 5.79
C PHE A 164 -7.19 -16.89 4.57
N CYS A 165 -8.51 -16.82 4.78
CA CYS A 165 -9.48 -16.61 3.71
C CYS A 165 -9.34 -15.24 3.05
N GLU A 166 -8.98 -14.21 3.81
CA GLU A 166 -8.75 -12.86 3.30
C GLU A 166 -7.45 -12.76 2.46
N TYR A 167 -6.37 -13.41 2.92
CA TYR A 167 -5.05 -13.31 2.29
C TYR A 167 -4.86 -14.28 1.12
N TYR A 168 -5.51 -15.45 1.16
CA TYR A 168 -5.36 -16.52 0.17
C TYR A 168 -6.73 -17.02 -0.34
N PRO A 169 -7.51 -16.15 -0.99
CA PRO A 169 -8.88 -16.48 -1.40
C PRO A 169 -8.97 -17.59 -2.46
N GLU A 170 -7.87 -17.87 -3.18
CA GLU A 170 -7.85 -18.85 -4.27
C GLU A 170 -7.48 -20.28 -3.83
N THR A 171 -7.33 -20.54 -2.53
CA THR A 171 -6.94 -21.86 -2.04
C THR A 171 -8.13 -22.85 -2.12
N PRO A 172 -7.96 -24.06 -2.70
CA PRO A 172 -9.06 -24.95 -3.13
C PRO A 172 -10.08 -25.39 -2.08
N TRP A 173 -9.70 -25.38 -0.80
CA TRP A 173 -10.54 -25.82 0.32
C TRP A 173 -11.59 -24.76 0.72
N LEU A 174 -11.50 -23.57 0.13
CA LEU A 174 -12.40 -22.44 0.32
C LEU A 174 -13.33 -22.30 -0.90
N HIS A 175 -14.42 -23.08 -0.98
CA HIS A 175 -15.46 -22.91 -2.02
C HIS A 175 -16.86 -23.07 -1.41
N PRO A 176 -17.94 -22.49 -1.98
CA PRO A 176 -18.12 -21.20 -2.67
C PRO A 176 -18.92 -20.20 -1.79
N HIS A 177 -19.02 -20.44 -0.49
CA HIS A 177 -19.87 -19.65 0.41
C HIS A 177 -19.09 -18.54 1.09
N THR A 178 -18.70 -17.51 0.36
CA THR A 178 -18.46 -16.21 0.99
C THR A 178 -18.38 -15.11 -0.06
N GLU A 179 -19.42 -14.29 -0.10
CA GLU A 179 -19.37 -12.91 -0.59
C GLU A 179 -18.25 -12.08 0.09
N ALA A 180 -17.62 -12.60 1.16
CA ALA A 180 -16.47 -12.04 1.87
C ALA A 180 -15.14 -12.07 1.08
N LEU A 181 -15.11 -12.68 -0.11
CA LEU A 181 -13.93 -12.73 -1.00
C LEU A 181 -13.45 -11.35 -1.50
N ALA A 182 -14.16 -10.26 -1.17
CA ALA A 182 -14.02 -8.94 -1.79
C ALA A 182 -13.56 -7.83 -0.83
N HIS A 183 -12.81 -8.13 0.25
CA HIS A 183 -12.52 -7.12 1.28
C HIS A 183 -11.07 -6.68 1.39
N ARG A 184 -10.12 -7.24 0.65
CA ARG A 184 -8.72 -6.78 0.70
C ARG A 184 -8.30 -6.17 -0.61
N LEU A 185 -7.70 -4.98 -0.50
CA LEU A 185 -7.24 -4.19 -1.65
C LEU A 185 -6.30 -5.00 -2.55
N PHE A 186 -5.46 -5.83 -1.93
CA PHE A 186 -4.45 -6.66 -2.61
C PHE A 186 -5.05 -7.57 -3.70
N CYS A 187 -6.19 -8.20 -3.44
CA CYS A 187 -6.75 -9.24 -4.29
C CYS A 187 -7.33 -8.71 -5.62
N HIS A 188 -7.52 -7.40 -5.76
CA HIS A 188 -8.19 -6.82 -6.92
C HIS A 188 -7.32 -6.71 -8.17
N ASP A 189 -5.99 -6.67 -8.01
CA ASP A 189 -5.06 -6.29 -9.07
C ASP A 189 -3.91 -7.30 -9.27
N LEU A 190 -4.20 -8.56 -8.97
CA LEU A 190 -3.26 -9.66 -9.18
C LEU A 190 -3.39 -10.25 -10.58
N SER A 191 -2.27 -10.39 -11.27
CA SER A 191 -2.15 -11.15 -12.51
C SER A 191 -2.40 -12.65 -12.27
N PRO A 192 -2.70 -13.44 -13.32
CA PRO A 192 -2.86 -14.88 -13.17
C PRO A 192 -1.64 -15.59 -12.57
N ALA A 193 -0.42 -15.13 -12.87
CA ALA A 193 0.81 -15.67 -12.31
C ALA A 193 0.92 -15.34 -10.81
N GLU A 194 0.63 -14.10 -10.42
CA GLU A 194 0.66 -13.66 -9.03
C GLU A 194 -0.41 -14.37 -8.19
N ARG A 195 -1.60 -14.61 -8.77
CA ARG A 195 -2.66 -15.42 -8.14
C ARG A 195 -2.21 -16.85 -7.88
N ALA A 196 -1.52 -17.45 -8.85
CA ALA A 196 -0.95 -18.80 -8.70
C ALA A 196 0.12 -18.83 -7.60
N GLU A 197 0.97 -17.80 -7.53
CA GLU A 197 1.94 -17.64 -6.43
C GLU A 197 1.24 -17.49 -5.08
N CYS A 198 0.24 -16.62 -4.97
CA CYS A 198 -0.56 -16.45 -3.76
C CYS A 198 -1.17 -17.77 -3.30
N ARG A 199 -1.73 -18.54 -4.24
CA ARG A 199 -2.26 -19.88 -3.95
C ARG A 199 -1.19 -20.81 -3.39
N GLN A 200 0.01 -20.80 -3.96
CA GLN A 200 1.13 -21.61 -3.46
C GLN A 200 1.52 -21.21 -2.04
N ARG A 201 1.63 -19.90 -1.75
CA ARG A 201 1.91 -19.40 -0.39
C ARG A 201 0.82 -19.81 0.62
N GLY A 202 -0.45 -19.82 0.20
CA GLY A 202 -1.55 -20.35 1.01
C GLY A 202 -1.40 -21.85 1.31
N LEU A 203 -0.96 -22.65 0.33
CA LEU A 203 -0.67 -24.07 0.54
C LEU A 203 0.52 -24.29 1.48
N ASP A 204 1.55 -23.45 1.40
CA ASP A 204 2.70 -23.50 2.30
C ASP A 204 2.29 -23.23 3.75
N MET A 205 1.35 -22.30 3.98
CA MET A 205 0.78 -22.08 5.30
C MET A 205 -0.06 -23.27 5.80
N CYS A 206 -0.84 -23.92 4.92
CA CYS A 206 -1.53 -25.17 5.25
C CYS A 206 -0.55 -26.27 5.66
N LYS A 207 0.59 -26.35 4.95
CA LYS A 207 1.67 -27.27 5.29
C LYS A 207 2.26 -26.93 6.67
N PHE A 208 2.57 -25.67 6.96
CA PHE A 208 3.02 -25.24 8.29
C PHE A 208 2.05 -25.65 9.41
N MET A 209 0.74 -25.46 9.22
CA MET A 209 -0.26 -25.88 10.21
C MET A 209 -0.28 -27.39 10.45
N THR A 210 -0.07 -28.16 9.38
CA THR A 210 0.00 -29.63 9.45
C THR A 210 1.27 -30.07 10.17
N ASP A 211 2.42 -29.57 9.73
CA ASP A 211 3.75 -29.88 10.27
C ASP A 211 3.83 -29.47 11.77
N SER A 212 3.28 -28.30 12.14
CA SER A 212 3.23 -27.84 13.54
C SER A 212 2.39 -28.75 14.44
N SER A 213 1.25 -29.22 13.92
CA SER A 213 0.36 -30.15 14.63
C SER A 213 1.02 -31.53 14.81
N GLU A 214 1.68 -32.05 13.78
CA GLU A 214 2.43 -33.32 13.83
C GLU A 214 3.61 -33.23 14.79
N TRP A 215 4.38 -32.15 14.74
CA TRP A 215 5.48 -31.90 15.65
C TRP A 215 5.00 -31.86 17.11
N ALA A 216 3.91 -31.15 17.39
CA ALA A 216 3.36 -31.06 18.74
C ALA A 216 2.90 -32.43 19.25
N GLN A 217 2.24 -33.22 18.40
CA GLN A 217 1.81 -34.59 18.74
C GLN A 217 2.98 -35.52 19.04
N LYS A 218 4.07 -35.41 18.27
CA LYS A 218 5.27 -36.23 18.41
C LYS A 218 6.05 -35.90 19.69
N ASN A 219 6.25 -34.61 19.96
CA ASN A 219 7.13 -34.16 21.04
C ASN A 219 6.41 -33.95 22.38
N TYR A 220 5.10 -33.70 22.36
CA TYR A 220 4.29 -33.45 23.55
C TYR A 220 2.98 -34.25 23.52
N PRO A 221 3.05 -35.60 23.45
CA PRO A 221 1.86 -36.43 23.36
C PRO A 221 0.95 -36.23 24.58
N GLY A 222 -0.35 -36.04 24.32
CA GLY A 222 -1.36 -35.85 25.38
C GLY A 222 -1.41 -34.44 25.97
N VAL A 223 -0.54 -33.52 25.55
CA VAL A 223 -0.60 -32.12 25.94
C VAL A 223 -1.48 -31.34 24.97
N LEU A 224 -2.26 -30.40 25.49
CA LEU A 224 -3.09 -29.53 24.66
C LEU A 224 -2.19 -28.70 23.72
N LYS A 225 -2.43 -28.82 22.40
CA LYS A 225 -1.60 -28.19 21.35
C LYS A 225 -1.42 -26.68 21.53
N SER A 226 -2.46 -25.99 21.99
CA SER A 226 -2.42 -24.54 22.28
C SER A 226 -1.33 -24.16 23.27
N LEU A 227 -1.01 -25.02 24.24
CA LEU A 227 0.06 -24.81 25.21
C LEU A 227 1.43 -25.16 24.64
N VAL A 228 1.47 -26.06 23.65
CA VAL A 228 2.72 -26.49 22.99
C VAL A 228 3.23 -25.41 22.05
N TYR A 229 2.36 -24.77 21.28
CA TYR A 229 2.76 -23.74 20.30
C TYR A 229 3.37 -22.48 20.93
N GLN A 230 3.16 -22.27 22.22
CA GLN A 230 3.71 -21.14 22.98
C GLN A 230 5.11 -21.44 23.53
N LYS A 231 5.56 -22.69 23.44
CA LYS A 231 6.84 -23.11 23.99
C LYS A 231 8.02 -22.55 23.18
N PRO A 232 9.11 -22.13 23.84
CA PRO A 232 10.32 -21.69 23.13
C PRO A 232 10.86 -22.74 22.16
N GLU A 233 10.74 -24.03 22.50
CA GLU A 233 11.18 -25.15 21.66
C GLU A 233 10.36 -25.22 20.35
N PHE A 234 9.07 -24.91 20.41
CA PHE A 234 8.23 -24.83 19.20
C PHE A 234 8.69 -23.66 18.31
N ARG A 235 8.90 -22.48 18.89
CA ARG A 235 9.34 -21.28 18.15
C ARG A 235 10.75 -21.45 17.57
N ALA A 236 11.62 -22.21 18.22
CA ALA A 236 12.96 -22.53 17.72
C ALA A 236 12.93 -23.51 16.55
N GLU A 237 12.06 -24.52 16.59
CA GLU A 237 11.88 -25.48 15.49
C GLU A 237 11.18 -24.84 14.28
N MET A 238 10.19 -24.00 14.56
CA MET A 238 9.31 -23.39 13.55
C MET A 238 9.45 -21.86 13.63
N PRO A 239 10.60 -21.30 13.21
CA PRO A 239 10.83 -19.86 13.27
C PRO A 239 10.01 -19.11 12.20
N CYS A 240 9.73 -17.84 12.46
CA CYS A 240 9.15 -16.91 11.48
C CYS A 240 9.99 -15.63 11.46
N GLU A 241 10.66 -15.36 10.35
CA GLU A 241 11.58 -14.23 10.20
C GLU A 241 10.86 -13.02 9.60
N VAL A 242 10.53 -12.04 10.44
CA VAL A 242 9.86 -10.79 10.02
C VAL A 242 10.76 -9.56 10.21
N ASP A 243 11.78 -9.66 11.06
CA ASP A 243 12.65 -8.52 11.43
C ASP A 243 13.50 -8.02 10.25
N GLN A 244 13.67 -8.86 9.23
CA GLN A 244 14.44 -8.54 8.02
C GLN A 244 13.63 -7.77 6.97
N LEU A 245 12.32 -7.56 7.18
CA LEU A 245 11.46 -6.90 6.19
C LEU A 245 11.57 -5.37 6.20
N ARG A 246 12.05 -4.78 7.30
CA ARG A 246 12.10 -3.32 7.45
C ARG A 246 12.93 -2.63 6.36
N PRO A 247 14.16 -3.08 6.01
CA PRO A 247 14.93 -2.49 4.92
C PRO A 247 14.20 -2.55 3.56
N SER A 248 13.54 -3.68 3.26
CA SER A 248 12.78 -3.84 2.01
C SER A 248 11.56 -2.92 1.97
N LEU A 249 10.86 -2.76 3.11
CA LEU A 249 9.74 -1.84 3.24
C LEU A 249 10.19 -0.38 3.07
N ASP A 250 11.28 0.02 3.73
CA ASP A 250 11.84 1.37 3.62
C ASP A 250 12.28 1.66 2.18
N TYR A 251 13.02 0.73 1.56
CA TYR A 251 13.43 0.86 0.16
C TYR A 251 12.23 1.02 -0.78
N TYR A 252 11.21 0.16 -0.62
CA TYR A 252 10.02 0.21 -1.45
C TYR A 252 9.26 1.53 -1.26
N THR A 253 8.93 1.90 -0.02
CA THR A 253 8.15 3.12 0.28
C THR A 253 8.86 4.40 -0.14
N ASN A 254 10.17 4.52 0.11
CA ASN A 254 10.97 5.66 -0.34
C ASN A 254 11.02 5.75 -1.87
N THR A 255 11.10 4.61 -2.56
CA THR A 255 11.13 4.61 -4.02
C THR A 255 9.78 5.03 -4.60
N VAL A 256 8.67 4.56 -4.03
CA VAL A 256 7.31 4.98 -4.44
C VAL A 256 7.10 6.48 -4.19
N GLU A 257 7.56 6.99 -3.05
CA GLU A 257 7.51 8.42 -2.73
C GLU A 257 8.28 9.25 -3.75
N ALA A 258 9.53 8.86 -4.05
CA ALA A 258 10.38 9.53 -5.03
C ALA A 258 9.71 9.56 -6.41
N MET A 259 9.20 8.41 -6.90
CA MET A 259 8.51 8.34 -8.19
C MET A 259 7.30 9.29 -8.26
N VAL A 260 6.50 9.37 -7.19
CA VAL A 260 5.32 10.24 -7.16
C VAL A 260 5.71 11.71 -7.09
N ASN A 261 6.71 12.06 -6.28
CA ASN A 261 7.18 13.43 -6.13
C ASN A 261 7.84 13.94 -7.43
N GLU A 262 8.69 13.13 -8.07
CA GLU A 262 9.34 13.45 -9.34
C GLU A 262 8.29 13.78 -10.43
N LEU A 263 7.22 12.99 -10.52
CA LEU A 263 6.13 13.28 -11.46
C LEU A 263 5.32 14.52 -11.07
N GLN A 264 5.08 14.75 -9.78
CA GLN A 264 4.39 15.95 -9.33
C GLN A 264 5.17 17.20 -9.68
N ASP A 265 6.49 17.19 -9.46
CA ASP A 265 7.40 18.28 -9.77
C ASP A 265 7.52 18.54 -11.28
N MET A 266 7.61 17.48 -12.08
CA MET A 266 7.69 17.57 -13.55
C MET A 266 6.42 18.12 -14.18
N PHE A 267 5.26 17.87 -13.58
CA PHE A 267 3.95 18.24 -14.14
C PHE A 267 3.18 19.25 -13.28
N GLN A 268 3.86 20.05 -12.45
CA GLN A 268 3.20 21.11 -11.68
C GLN A 268 2.44 22.02 -12.64
N SER A 269 1.17 22.26 -12.35
CA SER A 269 0.38 23.24 -13.08
C SER A 269 0.98 24.61 -12.79
N ASP A 270 1.47 25.31 -13.83
CA ASP A 270 1.87 26.71 -13.70
C ASP A 270 0.84 27.48 -12.86
N PRO A 271 1.24 28.28 -11.85
CA PRO A 271 0.30 29.20 -11.23
C PRO A 271 -0.30 30.07 -12.34
N PRO A 272 -1.62 30.35 -12.31
CA PRO A 272 -2.25 31.17 -13.33
C PRO A 272 -1.48 32.49 -13.42
N SER A 273 -0.79 32.69 -14.55
CA SER A 273 -0.01 33.90 -14.81
C SER A 273 -0.89 35.11 -14.51
N PRO A 274 -0.42 36.07 -13.68
CA PRO A 274 -1.20 37.25 -13.39
C PRO A 274 -1.43 37.97 -14.71
N THR A 275 -2.71 38.06 -15.06
CA THR A 275 -3.19 38.67 -16.29
C THR A 275 -2.57 40.05 -16.46
N MET A 276 -1.93 40.24 -17.61
CA MET A 276 -1.55 41.54 -18.15
C MET A 276 -2.72 42.53 -18.03
N ASN A 277 -2.68 43.44 -17.06
CA ASN A 277 -3.46 44.67 -17.12
C ASN A 277 -2.70 45.71 -17.98
N LYS A 278 -2.79 45.54 -19.31
CA LYS A 278 -2.42 46.61 -20.25
C LYS A 278 -3.55 47.65 -20.28
N ARG A 279 -3.26 48.80 -19.67
CA ARG A 279 -3.68 50.17 -20.05
C ARG A 279 -4.86 50.30 -21.03
N LYS A 280 -5.95 50.93 -20.57
CA LYS A 280 -6.69 51.96 -21.33
C LYS A 280 -7.33 52.96 -20.36
N GLY A 281 -7.15 54.27 -20.63
CA GLY A 281 -8.07 55.30 -20.12
C GLY A 281 -7.47 56.50 -19.38
N GLN A 282 -6.46 57.18 -19.92
CA GLN A 282 -6.36 58.63 -19.71
C GLN A 282 -7.28 59.31 -20.73
N GLN A 283 -8.39 59.89 -20.25
CA GLN A 283 -9.08 60.98 -20.94
C GLN A 283 -9.53 62.02 -19.92
N GLN A 284 -8.81 63.14 -19.98
CA GLN A 284 -9.13 64.52 -19.61
C GLN A 284 -10.44 64.80 -18.86
N VAL A 285 -10.31 65.36 -17.66
CA VAL A 285 -11.31 66.29 -17.09
C VAL A 285 -10.69 67.69 -17.11
N LEU A 286 -11.10 68.48 -18.11
CA LEU A 286 -11.07 69.93 -18.09
C LEU A 286 -12.45 70.36 -17.59
N THR A 287 -12.53 70.92 -16.39
CA THR A 287 -13.66 71.78 -16.00
C THR A 287 -13.13 72.98 -15.22
N ARG A 288 -13.31 74.15 -15.84
CA ARG A 288 -13.33 75.47 -15.21
C ARG A 288 -14.51 75.52 -14.23
N GLY A 289 -14.32 76.28 -13.14
CA GLY A 289 -15.32 76.65 -12.14
C GLY A 289 -14.64 77.03 -10.86
#